data_AF-A0A431Q4F4-F1
#
_entry.id   AF-A0A431Q4F4-F1
#
_cell.length_a   1.000
_cell.length_b   1.000
_cell.length_c   1.000
_cell.angle_alpha   90.00
_cell.angle_beta   90.00
_cell.angle_gamma   90.00
#
_symmetry.space_group_name_H-M   'P 1'
#
loop_
_entity.id
_entity.type
_entity.pdbx_description
1 polymer ?
#
loop_
_entity_poly.entity_id
_entity_poly.type
_entity_poly.pdbx_seq_one_letter_code
_entity_poly.pdbx_strand_id
1 'polypeptide(L)'
;MLYQAYQLQDDLIAPTRMLSELMASVTGGMILGDAAKRRIAAGLEMIARFRLTHTRPDFGIATVRVGNRDVPVTVETVRALPFGKLLRFAKDIDTPQPKVMVVAPLSGHFSTLLRGTVETLLADHEVYVTDWA
;
A
#
# COMPACT_ATOMS: atom_id res chain seq x y z
N MET A 1 -18.09 18.82 15.28
CA MET A 1 -18.26 19.84 14.22
C MET A 1 -17.29 19.62 13.06
N LEU A 2 -15.99 19.91 13.16
CA LEU A 2 -15.04 19.73 12.02
C LEU A 2 -14.92 18.28 11.52
N TYR A 3 -14.77 17.31 12.42
CA TYR A 3 -14.72 15.88 12.05
C TYR A 3 -16.01 15.40 11.35
N GLN A 4 -17.17 15.92 11.76
CA GLN A 4 -18.46 15.56 11.15
C GLN A 4 -18.61 16.17 9.76
N ALA A 5 -18.13 17.40 9.56
CA ALA A 5 -18.08 18.00 8.23
C ALA A 5 -17.14 17.23 7.28
N TYR A 6 -15.99 16.77 7.80
CA TYR A 6 -15.03 15.96 7.06
C TYR A 6 -15.61 14.58 6.70
N GLN A 7 -16.28 13.93 7.66
CA GLN A 7 -16.95 12.65 7.44
C GLN A 7 -18.09 12.80 6.41
N LEU A 8 -18.89 13.85 6.50
CA LEU A 8 -19.95 14.14 5.53
C LEU A 8 -19.39 14.31 4.11
N GLN A 9 -18.22 14.93 3.95
CA GLN A 9 -17.56 15.05 2.66
C GLN A 9 -17.10 13.69 2.11
N ASP A 10 -16.52 12.80 2.93
CA ASP A 10 -16.15 11.44 2.49
C ASP A 10 -17.39 10.61 2.14
N ASP A 11 -18.47 10.75 2.93
CA ASP A 11 -19.74 10.05 2.73
C ASP A 11 -20.42 10.48 1.42
N LEU A 12 -20.38 11.77 1.07
CA LEU A 12 -20.91 12.29 -0.19
C LEU A 12 -20.16 11.75 -1.42
N ILE A 13 -18.89 11.40 -1.27
CA ILE A 13 -18.05 10.83 -2.34
C ILE A 13 -18.16 9.29 -2.37
N ALA A 14 -18.73 8.65 -1.34
CA ALA A 14 -18.88 7.19 -1.29
C ALA A 14 -19.58 6.58 -2.52
N PRO A 15 -20.70 7.14 -3.05
CA PRO A 15 -21.38 6.56 -4.21
C PRO A 15 -20.53 6.60 -5.49
N THR A 16 -19.75 7.66 -5.71
CA THR A 16 -18.92 7.80 -6.91
C THR A 16 -17.75 6.83 -6.91
N ARG A 17 -17.21 6.52 -5.71
CA ARG A 17 -16.19 5.46 -5.54
C ARG A 17 -16.75 4.08 -5.86
N MET A 18 -17.91 3.75 -5.31
CA MET A 18 -18.58 2.47 -5.56
C MET A 18 -18.89 2.28 -7.05
N LEU A 19 -19.38 3.33 -7.71
CA LEU A 19 -19.59 3.33 -9.16
C LEU A 19 -18.27 3.12 -9.93
N SER A 20 -17.17 3.72 -9.46
CA SER A 20 -15.87 3.58 -10.10
C SER A 20 -15.30 2.17 -10.00
N GLU A 21 -15.46 1.50 -8.85
CA GLU A 21 -15.10 0.09 -8.68
C GLU A 21 -15.89 -0.84 -9.60
N LEU A 22 -17.21 -0.61 -9.71
CA LEU A 22 -18.09 -1.33 -10.65
C LEU A 22 -17.65 -1.10 -12.10
N MET A 23 -17.41 0.15 -12.49
CA MET A 23 -16.98 0.50 -13.85
C MET A 23 -15.60 -0.06 -14.19
N ALA A 24 -14.67 -0.08 -13.22
CA ALA A 24 -13.35 -0.67 -13.40
C ALA A 24 -13.44 -2.16 -13.74
N SER A 25 -14.37 -2.88 -13.10
CA SER A 25 -14.59 -4.33 -13.35
C SER A 25 -15.06 -4.66 -14.78
N VAL A 26 -15.78 -3.74 -15.44
CA VAL A 26 -16.31 -3.94 -16.81
C VAL A 26 -15.47 -3.29 -17.90
N THR A 27 -14.46 -2.48 -17.54
CA THR A 27 -13.62 -1.74 -18.51
C THR A 27 -12.86 -2.68 -19.47
N GLY A 28 -12.51 -3.90 -19.03
CA GLY A 28 -11.86 -4.90 -19.87
C GLY A 28 -12.73 -5.35 -21.07
N GLY A 29 -14.05 -5.42 -20.88
CA GLY A 29 -15.03 -5.90 -21.87
C GLY A 29 -15.53 -4.84 -22.85
N MET A 30 -15.13 -3.57 -22.70
CA MET A 30 -15.57 -2.50 -23.62
C MET A 30 -14.95 -2.66 -25.01
N ILE A 31 -15.69 -2.30 -26.07
CA ILE A 31 -15.14 -2.22 -27.43
C ILE A 31 -14.48 -0.85 -27.62
N LEU A 32 -13.32 -0.68 -26.98
CA LEU A 32 -12.44 0.49 -27.10
C LEU A 32 -11.01 0.03 -27.42
N GLY A 33 -10.18 0.95 -27.94
CA GLY A 33 -8.75 0.69 -28.10
C GLY A 33 -8.02 0.57 -26.76
N ASP A 34 -6.96 -0.24 -26.71
CA ASP A 34 -6.23 -0.58 -25.47
C ASP A 34 -5.69 0.63 -24.70
N ALA A 35 -5.19 1.65 -25.42
CA ALA A 35 -4.73 2.88 -24.79
C ALA A 35 -5.85 3.64 -24.09
N ALA A 36 -7.06 3.66 -24.67
CA ALA A 36 -8.22 4.30 -24.07
C ALA A 36 -8.71 3.50 -22.85
N LYS A 37 -8.76 2.16 -22.95
CA LYS A 37 -9.09 1.28 -21.82
C LYS A 37 -8.16 1.50 -20.63
N ARG A 38 -6.84 1.53 -20.85
CA ARG A 38 -5.86 1.78 -19.78
C ARG A 38 -6.05 3.14 -19.10
N ARG A 39 -6.31 4.20 -19.88
CA ARG A 39 -6.55 5.54 -19.34
C ARG A 39 -7.83 5.60 -18.50
N ILE A 40 -8.91 5.00 -18.99
CA ILE A 40 -10.19 4.92 -18.25
C ILE A 40 -10.00 4.11 -16.97
N ALA A 41 -9.37 2.93 -17.05
CA ALA A 41 -9.10 2.10 -15.89
C ALA A 41 -8.28 2.84 -14.83
N ALA A 42 -7.20 3.52 -15.22
CA ALA A 42 -6.38 4.31 -14.30
C ALA A 42 -7.17 5.47 -13.66
N GLY A 43 -8.04 6.15 -14.42
CA GLY A 43 -8.90 7.21 -13.88
C GLY A 43 -9.90 6.68 -12.85
N LEU A 44 -10.54 5.55 -13.14
CA LEU A 44 -11.46 4.89 -12.22
C LEU A 44 -10.75 4.37 -10.96
N GLU A 45 -9.53 3.85 -11.10
CA GLU A 45 -8.69 3.42 -9.98
C GLU A 45 -8.33 4.59 -9.05
N MET A 46 -8.01 5.76 -9.60
CA MET A 46 -7.74 6.97 -8.82
C MET A 46 -8.97 7.42 -8.02
N ILE A 47 -10.15 7.41 -8.63
CA ILE A 47 -11.40 7.79 -7.94
C ILE A 47 -11.75 6.76 -6.86
N ALA A 48 -11.67 5.47 -7.17
CA ALA A 48 -11.96 4.40 -6.21
C ALA A 48 -11.06 4.47 -4.97
N ARG A 49 -9.79 4.86 -5.14
CA ARG A 49 -8.82 5.01 -4.04
C ARG A 49 -8.92 6.31 -3.26
N PHE A 50 -9.76 7.25 -3.68
CA PHE A 50 -9.93 8.54 -3.00
C PHE A 50 -10.73 8.36 -1.70
N ARG A 51 -10.08 7.85 -0.65
CA ARG A 51 -10.69 7.60 0.66
C ARG A 51 -9.84 8.16 1.78
N LEU A 52 -10.50 8.78 2.73
CA LEU A 52 -9.91 9.14 4.00
C LEU A 52 -9.99 7.93 4.94
N THR A 53 -8.84 7.47 5.44
CA THR A 53 -8.78 6.40 6.43
C THR A 53 -8.07 6.89 7.68
N HIS A 54 -8.75 6.76 8.82
CA HIS A 54 -8.17 7.04 10.14
C HIS A 54 -7.50 5.78 10.72
N THR A 55 -7.87 4.61 10.19
CA THR A 55 -7.23 3.35 10.51
C THR A 55 -6.02 3.15 9.63
N ARG A 56 -4.92 2.76 10.25
CA ARG A 56 -3.72 2.34 9.54
C ARG A 56 -4.02 1.10 8.69
N PRO A 57 -3.77 1.14 7.37
CA PRO A 57 -3.86 -0.06 6.55
C PRO A 57 -2.62 -0.93 6.77
N ASP A 58 -2.76 -2.25 6.59
CA ASP A 58 -1.64 -3.18 6.60
C ASP A 58 -0.73 -3.00 5.39
N PHE A 59 0.54 -3.38 5.53
CA PHE A 59 1.45 -3.47 4.39
C PHE A 59 0.97 -4.47 3.35
N GLY A 60 0.29 -5.55 3.76
CA GLY A 60 -0.30 -6.52 2.83
C GLY A 60 0.71 -7.24 1.91
N ILE A 61 1.98 -7.30 2.28
CA ILE A 61 3.03 -8.01 1.53
C ILE A 61 3.11 -9.43 2.09
N ALA A 62 2.38 -10.37 1.48
CA ALA A 62 2.39 -11.77 1.89
C ALA A 62 3.52 -12.57 1.24
N THR A 63 3.87 -12.24 0.00
CA THR A 63 4.89 -12.92 -0.80
C THR A 63 5.67 -11.91 -1.64
N VAL A 64 6.93 -12.21 -1.93
CA VAL A 64 7.76 -11.43 -2.86
C VAL A 64 8.58 -12.36 -3.75
N ARG A 65 8.82 -11.94 -4.99
CA ARG A 65 9.68 -12.65 -5.94
C ARG A 65 11.15 -12.37 -5.61
N VAL A 66 11.91 -13.40 -5.27
CA VAL A 66 13.37 -13.34 -5.10
C VAL A 66 14.00 -14.25 -6.16
N GLY A 67 14.67 -13.65 -7.15
CA GLY A 67 15.12 -14.38 -8.33
C GLY A 67 13.95 -15.02 -9.08
N ASN A 68 13.92 -16.35 -9.16
CA ASN A 68 12.85 -17.09 -9.86
C ASN A 68 11.86 -17.81 -8.92
N ARG A 69 11.84 -17.46 -7.62
CA ARG A 69 10.94 -18.07 -6.64
C ARG A 69 10.11 -17.03 -5.89
N ASP A 70 8.86 -17.35 -5.61
CA ASP A 70 8.04 -16.59 -4.67
C ASP A 70 8.31 -17.08 -3.25
N VAL A 71 8.56 -16.12 -2.36
CA VAL A 71 8.95 -16.38 -0.97
C VAL A 71 7.94 -15.70 -0.04
N PRO A 72 7.48 -16.37 1.03
CA PRO A 72 6.63 -15.73 2.03
C PRO A 72 7.39 -14.63 2.79
N VAL A 73 6.66 -13.57 3.12
CA VAL A 73 7.17 -12.42 3.87
C VAL A 73 6.40 -12.31 5.18
N THR A 74 7.12 -12.17 6.29
CA THR A 74 6.55 -11.91 7.62
C THR A 74 7.00 -10.55 8.14
N VAL A 75 6.07 -9.82 8.75
CA VAL A 75 6.36 -8.52 9.36
C VAL A 75 6.62 -8.72 10.85
N GLU A 76 7.84 -8.41 11.28
CA GLU A 76 8.30 -8.57 12.65
C GLU A 76 8.57 -7.19 13.28
N THR A 77 8.19 -7.00 14.55
CA THR A 77 8.61 -5.81 15.31
C THR A 77 9.94 -6.12 15.99
N VAL A 78 11.03 -5.55 15.50
CA VAL A 78 12.38 -5.77 16.03
C VAL A 78 12.63 -4.92 17.26
N ARG A 79 12.08 -3.71 17.28
CA ARG A 79 12.17 -2.79 18.41
C ARG A 79 10.88 -2.01 18.54
N ALA A 80 10.37 -1.91 19.76
CA ALA A 80 9.28 -1.01 20.11
C ALA A 80 9.81 0.06 21.07
N LEU A 81 9.53 1.32 20.76
CA LEU A 81 9.82 2.49 21.58
C LEU A 81 8.52 3.29 21.77
N PRO A 82 8.45 4.19 22.77
CA PRO A 82 7.23 4.96 23.04
C PRO A 82 6.74 5.82 21.86
N PHE A 83 7.64 6.21 20.95
CA PHE A 83 7.34 7.08 19.80
C PHE A 83 7.26 6.32 18.47
N GLY A 84 7.48 5.01 18.46
CA GLY A 84 7.45 4.24 17.22
C GLY A 84 8.06 2.85 17.32
N LYS A 85 7.90 2.09 16.25
CA LYS A 85 8.38 0.72 16.09
C LYS A 85 9.37 0.66 14.93
N LEU A 86 10.34 -0.25 15.05
CA LEU A 86 11.16 -0.69 13.93
C LEU A 86 10.60 -2.02 13.43
N LEU A 87 10.08 -2.00 12.22
CA LEU A 87 9.54 -3.18 11.55
C LEU A 87 10.61 -3.80 10.68
N ARG A 88 10.66 -5.13 10.62
CA ARG A 88 11.49 -5.92 9.73
C ARG A 88 10.59 -6.79 8.87
N PHE A 89 10.88 -6.81 7.57
CA PHE A 89 10.20 -7.67 6.62
C PHE A 89 11.09 -8.88 6.38
N ALA A 90 10.87 -9.92 7.18
CA ALA A 90 11.63 -11.16 7.11
C ALA A 90 11.14 -12.00 5.94
N LYS A 91 12.09 -12.56 5.18
CA LYS A 91 11.82 -13.48 4.07
C LYS A 91 12.32 -14.86 4.45
N ASP A 92 11.57 -15.89 4.06
CA ASP A 92 11.97 -17.28 4.25
C ASP A 92 12.99 -17.72 3.17
N ILE A 93 14.23 -17.24 3.29
CA ILE A 93 15.34 -17.59 2.39
C ILE A 93 16.61 -17.95 3.17
N ASP A 94 17.36 -18.93 2.67
CA ASP A 94 18.66 -19.31 3.25
C ASP A 94 19.79 -18.34 2.89
N THR A 95 19.62 -17.56 1.82
CA THR A 95 20.66 -16.65 1.32
C THR A 95 20.61 -15.32 2.05
N PRO A 96 21.69 -14.91 2.75
CA PRO A 96 21.74 -13.61 3.40
C PRO A 96 21.74 -12.50 2.33
N GLN A 97 20.94 -11.46 2.59
CA GLN A 97 20.84 -10.28 1.74
C GLN A 97 21.34 -9.03 2.48
N PRO A 98 21.83 -8.01 1.77
CA PRO A 98 22.18 -6.74 2.39
C PRO A 98 20.98 -6.11 3.11
N LYS A 99 21.25 -5.50 4.26
CA LYS A 99 20.22 -4.82 5.05
C LYS A 99 20.00 -3.40 4.54
N VAL A 100 18.74 -2.99 4.44
CA VAL A 100 18.35 -1.61 4.13
C VAL A 100 17.33 -1.11 5.14
N MET A 101 17.49 0.13 5.58
CA MET A 101 16.55 0.80 6.47
C MET A 101 15.87 1.95 5.75
N VAL A 102 14.55 1.89 5.67
CA VAL A 102 13.70 2.94 5.11
C VAL A 102 13.16 3.77 6.27
N VAL A 103 13.52 5.05 6.28
CA VAL A 103 13.03 6.01 7.26
C VAL A 103 11.76 6.65 6.71
N ALA A 104 10.61 6.25 7.26
CA ALA A 104 9.33 6.85 6.90
C ALA A 104 9.27 8.32 7.35
N PRO A 105 8.67 9.23 6.56
CA PRO A 105 8.49 10.62 6.98
C PRO A 105 7.49 10.73 8.14
N LEU A 106 7.69 11.72 9.01
CA LEU A 106 6.80 12.05 10.13
C LEU A 106 5.61 12.94 9.72
N SER A 107 5.33 13.09 8.43
CA SER A 107 4.33 14.04 7.89
C SER A 107 2.87 13.64 8.12
N GLY A 108 2.56 12.92 9.20
CA GLY A 108 1.20 12.53 9.58
C GLY A 108 0.59 11.39 8.76
N HIS A 109 1.41 10.64 8.02
CA HIS A 109 0.97 9.50 7.23
C HIS A 109 1.56 8.19 7.75
N PHE A 110 0.85 7.09 7.53
CA PHE A 110 1.32 5.76 7.92
C PHE A 110 2.52 5.33 7.06
N SER A 111 3.48 4.64 7.68
CA SER A 111 4.62 4.00 7.01
C SER A 111 4.20 3.08 5.85
N THR A 112 2.95 2.61 5.86
CA THR A 112 2.35 1.72 4.87
C THR A 112 2.15 2.36 3.50
N LEU A 113 2.23 3.69 3.37
CA LEU A 113 2.31 4.35 2.05
C LEU A 113 3.57 3.97 1.28
N LEU A 114 4.64 3.56 1.98
CA LEU A 114 5.87 3.08 1.37
C LEU A 114 5.78 1.61 0.95
N ARG A 115 4.59 0.98 0.99
CA ARG A 115 4.39 -0.42 0.60
C ARG A 115 5.06 -0.76 -0.73
N GLY A 116 4.84 0.03 -1.79
CA GLY A 116 5.43 -0.25 -3.10
C GLY A 116 6.96 -0.16 -3.10
N THR A 117 7.53 0.77 -2.32
CA THR A 117 8.97 0.88 -2.12
C THR A 117 9.52 -0.33 -1.36
N VAL A 118 8.86 -0.73 -0.28
CA VAL A 118 9.24 -1.90 0.53
C VAL A 118 9.17 -3.17 -0.32
N GLU A 119 8.09 -3.37 -1.07
CA GLU A 119 7.90 -4.51 -1.97
C GLU A 119 9.00 -4.60 -3.04
N THR A 120 9.37 -3.47 -3.62
CA THR A 120 10.47 -3.39 -4.60
C THR A 120 11.82 -3.73 -3.96
N LEU A 121 12.14 -3.14 -2.81
CA LEU A 121 13.42 -3.38 -2.12
C LEU A 121 13.56 -4.82 -1.61
N LEU A 122 12.43 -5.45 -1.27
CA LEU A 122 12.39 -6.81 -0.75
C LEU A 122 12.92 -7.88 -1.71
N ALA A 123 12.94 -7.60 -3.02
CA ALA A 123 13.54 -8.50 -4.01
C ALA A 123 15.01 -8.80 -3.69
N ASP A 124 15.77 -7.77 -3.27
CA ASP A 124 17.23 -7.85 -3.16
C ASP A 124 17.78 -7.57 -1.75
N HIS A 125 16.95 -7.06 -0.82
CA HIS A 125 17.40 -6.60 0.50
C HIS A 125 16.55 -7.14 1.64
N GLU A 126 17.16 -7.29 2.81
CA GLU A 126 16.44 -7.40 4.08
C GLU A 126 15.98 -6.00 4.53
N VAL A 127 14.67 -5.75 4.48
CA VAL A 127 14.11 -4.40 4.63
C VAL A 127 13.65 -4.15 6.07
N TYR A 128 14.08 -3.01 6.62
CA TYR A 128 13.63 -2.45 7.88
C TYR A 128 12.92 -1.12 7.64
N VAL A 129 11.84 -0.84 8.36
CA VAL A 129 11.04 0.39 8.22
C VAL A 129 10.76 1.00 9.58
N THR A 130 10.98 2.31 9.71
CA THR A 130 10.51 3.06 10.88
C THR A 130 9.01 3.30 10.80
N ASP A 131 8.29 3.02 11.88
CA ASP A 131 6.86 3.14 11.96
C ASP A 131 6.47 3.98 13.18
N TRP A 132 6.12 5.23 12.94
CA TRP A 132 5.85 6.22 13.98
C TRP A 132 4.45 6.04 14.56
N ALA A 133 4.30 6.31 15.87
CA ALA A 133 3.04 6.21 16.60
C ALA A 133 2.16 7.46 16.43
#